data_AF-A0A701BB61-F1
#
_entry.id   AF-A0A701BB61-F1
#
_cell.length_a   1.000
_cell.length_b   1.000
_cell.length_c   1.000
_cell.angle_alpha   90.00
_cell.angle_beta   90.00
_cell.angle_gamma   90.00
#
_symmetry.space_group_name_H-M   'P 1'
#
loop_
_entity.id
_entity.type
_entity.pdbx_description
1 polymer ?
#
loop_
_entity_poly.entity_id
_entity_poly.type
_entity_poly.pdbx_seq_one_letter_code
_entity_poly.pdbx_strand_id
1 'polypeptide(L)'
;MKISYLKSSPSMIEVLKNDYETFIIQNYKFNHLGLFHDKENIYAVIQNYKEFNTTLDEIQELYNYRFKNAGVPGPTFTEEVKDNYIKIDLRNIYEKVNLFGQPFNAFEFNNSIRIAIPSKFHPFHVDMKWSDNSFTFTFNKELTPNETDEIILICESLGFYGYKYNIKTDHELLDYNHQKKESNTQGNLTLIASRYLRSNQPKEILEKYEEDQDFWTEKRMNIFSDVSFTRDECLIDSFKKSQNRCFVDASIFPRNNIREYLSLYDTVIIAIPLADSPNTQSFYDIFKINRIELLELVRRGRIKFVAFQNLQRYDSNFLADVLSVDPECVLFSRRLAASTLLAIREKTGLFGFAFDSSTQYNLLKECYNSKIDALKMLAESLSENIPFFEYEINQRGALGISQFCGASFAAQIYKSRGLDYDIELMTSAMSLEFSLGLGAHHFPFEHTGYSEVNACKILNGIYNGVQQSQNELREMEIQTLLSNIFTINNDMDVLELDDILSKYSRRMIPQILQEYAHLTPEELSFKIYSLNKDIKAIEKRKQNLSILDLSGFAPAVAGAVMEYKGLSGAGYIALLPWTFKLLKVTTNNSNIFSNETFSNLEALTLNTPRNTILVHKIRQDMPK
;
A
#
# COMPACT_ATOMS: atom_id res chain seq x y z
N MET A 1 41.59 -16.97 5.98
CA MET A 1 41.63 -17.02 7.47
C MET A 1 40.80 -18.23 7.88
N LYS A 2 41.34 -19.19 8.64
CA LYS A 2 40.56 -20.37 9.11
C LYS A 2 39.77 -19.96 10.36
N ILE A 3 38.46 -20.15 10.36
CA ILE A 3 37.57 -19.91 11.52
C ILE A 3 37.64 -21.11 12.45
N SER A 4 37.81 -20.88 13.75
CA SER A 4 37.32 -21.79 14.78
C SER A 4 35.97 -21.32 15.27
N TYR A 5 34.96 -22.20 15.18
CA TYR A 5 33.59 -21.93 15.63
C TYR A 5 33.58 -21.50 17.10
N LEU A 6 34.32 -22.21 17.96
CA LEU A 6 34.41 -21.90 19.39
C LEU A 6 35.13 -20.58 19.72
N LYS A 7 35.94 -20.06 18.80
CA LYS A 7 36.72 -18.82 19.01
C LYS A 7 36.12 -17.60 18.33
N SER A 8 35.09 -17.80 17.50
CA SER A 8 34.42 -16.71 16.77
C SER A 8 33.40 -16.05 17.68
N SER A 9 33.18 -14.74 17.51
CA SER A 9 32.07 -14.10 18.20
C SER A 9 30.75 -14.69 17.69
N PRO A 10 29.71 -14.81 18.53
CA PRO A 10 28.42 -15.31 18.10
C PRO A 10 27.83 -14.50 16.94
N SER A 11 28.01 -13.18 16.95
CA SER A 11 27.60 -12.29 15.85
C SER A 11 28.26 -12.62 14.51
N MET A 12 29.52 -13.03 14.50
CA MET A 12 30.21 -13.44 13.27
C MET A 12 29.62 -14.73 12.70
N ILE A 13 29.17 -15.64 13.58
CA ILE A 13 28.46 -16.85 13.16
C ILE A 13 27.11 -16.49 12.54
N GLU A 14 26.38 -15.51 13.08
CA GLU A 14 25.12 -15.04 12.50
C GLU A 14 25.30 -14.41 11.11
N VAL A 15 26.36 -13.63 10.90
CA VAL A 15 26.66 -13.10 9.56
C VAL A 15 26.99 -14.23 8.59
N LEU A 16 27.78 -15.22 9.01
CA LEU A 16 28.08 -16.40 8.20
C LEU A 16 26.81 -17.19 7.84
N LYS A 17 25.89 -17.37 8.80
CA LYS A 17 24.57 -17.98 8.55
C LYS A 17 23.81 -17.19 7.49
N ASN A 18 23.70 -15.86 7.64
CA ASN A 18 23.02 -15.01 6.66
C ASN A 18 23.60 -15.16 5.23
N ASP A 19 24.93 -15.17 5.12
CA ASP A 19 25.62 -15.31 3.83
C ASP A 19 25.36 -16.70 3.21
N TYR A 20 25.44 -17.75 4.03
CA TYR A 20 25.15 -19.12 3.60
C TYR A 20 23.68 -19.31 3.20
N GLU A 21 22.75 -18.73 3.95
CA GLU A 21 21.32 -18.79 3.65
C GLU A 21 20.98 -18.12 2.31
N THR A 22 21.55 -16.93 2.07
CA THR A 22 21.41 -16.24 0.78
C THR A 22 21.95 -17.13 -0.35
N PHE A 23 23.09 -17.78 -0.11
CA PHE A 23 23.69 -18.70 -1.07
C PHE A 23 22.81 -19.93 -1.36
N ILE A 24 22.29 -20.64 -0.36
CA ILE A 24 21.46 -21.82 -0.59
C ILE A 24 20.12 -21.47 -1.23
N ILE A 25 19.56 -20.30 -0.91
CA ILE A 25 18.30 -19.82 -1.49
C ILE A 25 18.49 -19.50 -2.96
N GLN A 26 19.54 -18.76 -3.34
CA GLN A 26 19.82 -18.43 -4.74
C GLN A 26 20.38 -19.61 -5.55
N ASN A 27 20.89 -20.64 -4.87
CA ASN A 27 21.43 -21.86 -5.50
C ASN A 27 20.64 -23.10 -5.06
N TYR A 28 19.32 -22.97 -4.94
CA TYR A 28 18.41 -24.04 -4.50
C TYR A 28 18.47 -25.32 -5.36
N LYS A 29 19.04 -25.23 -6.56
CA LYS A 29 19.21 -26.35 -7.50
C LYS A 29 20.20 -27.40 -6.98
N PHE A 30 21.20 -27.01 -6.20
CA PHE A 30 22.08 -27.96 -5.52
C PHE A 30 21.38 -28.63 -4.33
N ASN A 31 21.89 -29.77 -3.89
CA ASN A 31 21.40 -30.46 -2.70
C ASN A 31 22.25 -30.04 -1.49
N HIS A 32 21.79 -29.04 -0.75
CA HIS A 32 22.45 -28.55 0.46
C HIS A 32 21.99 -29.37 1.67
N LEU A 33 22.93 -30.01 2.37
CA LEU A 33 22.64 -30.75 3.61
C LEU A 33 22.73 -29.85 4.85
N GLY A 34 23.32 -28.66 4.69
CA GLY A 34 23.39 -27.62 5.71
C GLY A 34 24.81 -27.24 6.10
N LEU A 35 24.89 -26.47 7.18
CA LEU A 35 26.12 -25.94 7.77
C LEU A 35 26.51 -26.77 9.00
N PHE A 36 27.80 -27.03 9.16
CA PHE A 36 28.33 -27.88 10.23
C PHE A 36 29.64 -27.33 10.80
N HIS A 37 30.01 -27.74 12.01
CA HIS A 37 31.34 -27.47 12.57
C HIS A 37 31.94 -28.72 13.23
N ASP A 38 33.27 -28.80 13.26
CA ASP A 38 34.03 -29.77 14.06
C ASP A 38 34.64 -29.12 15.33
N LYS A 39 34.16 -27.91 15.67
CA LYS A 39 34.65 -26.95 16.70
C LYS A 39 35.82 -26.07 16.24
N GLU A 40 36.64 -26.57 15.33
CA GLU A 40 37.83 -25.86 14.82
C GLU A 40 37.63 -25.24 13.45
N ASN A 41 36.69 -25.73 12.66
CA ASN A 41 36.38 -25.31 11.30
C ASN A 41 34.86 -25.37 11.06
N ILE A 42 34.41 -24.65 10.04
CA ILE A 42 33.01 -24.64 9.59
C ILE A 42 32.95 -25.18 8.17
N TYR A 43 31.97 -26.05 7.92
CA TYR A 43 31.77 -26.78 6.68
C TYR A 43 30.37 -26.55 6.13
N ALA A 44 30.25 -26.40 4.82
CA ALA A 44 28.98 -26.39 4.12
C ALA A 44 28.91 -27.64 3.23
N VAL A 45 27.91 -28.48 3.43
CA VAL A 45 27.85 -29.78 2.75
C VAL A 45 26.89 -29.72 1.56
N ILE A 46 27.41 -29.99 0.37
CA ILE A 46 26.68 -29.92 -0.90
C ILE A 46 26.89 -31.20 -1.69
N GLN A 47 25.79 -31.79 -2.12
CA GLN A 47 25.76 -32.95 -3.01
C GLN A 47 25.34 -32.53 -4.42
N ASN A 48 25.33 -33.48 -5.35
CA ASN A 48 24.82 -33.38 -6.73
C ASN A 48 25.38 -32.25 -7.62
N TYR A 49 26.36 -31.47 -7.14
CA TYR A 49 27.02 -30.42 -7.90
C TYR A 49 27.64 -30.92 -9.21
N LYS A 50 28.12 -32.17 -9.24
CA LYS A 50 28.66 -32.81 -10.45
C LYS A 50 27.64 -32.92 -11.59
N GLU A 51 26.34 -32.98 -11.29
CA GLU A 51 25.26 -33.00 -12.31
C GLU A 51 25.16 -31.69 -13.09
N PHE A 52 25.65 -30.59 -12.51
CA PHE A 52 25.66 -29.25 -13.11
C PHE A 52 27.02 -28.88 -13.74
N ASN A 53 27.90 -29.86 -13.96
CA ASN A 53 29.25 -29.66 -14.50
C ASN A 53 30.07 -28.62 -13.72
N THR A 54 29.94 -28.60 -12.38
CA THR A 54 30.74 -27.72 -11.52
C THR A 54 31.60 -28.50 -10.52
N THR A 55 32.54 -27.83 -9.86
CA THR A 55 33.42 -28.38 -8.81
C THR A 55 33.18 -27.69 -7.46
N LEU A 56 33.65 -28.30 -6.37
CA LEU A 56 33.59 -27.67 -5.04
C LEU A 56 34.43 -26.38 -4.97
N ASP A 57 35.55 -26.31 -5.70
CA ASP A 57 36.39 -25.12 -5.76
C ASP A 57 35.67 -23.96 -6.47
N GLU A 58 34.98 -24.23 -7.58
CA GLU A 58 34.15 -23.24 -8.27
C GLU A 58 32.98 -22.75 -7.40
N ILE A 59 32.35 -23.66 -6.65
CA ILE A 59 31.31 -23.28 -5.67
C ILE A 59 31.90 -22.40 -4.55
N GLN A 60 33.08 -22.75 -4.05
CA GLN A 60 33.78 -21.99 -3.03
C GLN A 60 34.14 -20.58 -3.53
N GLU A 61 34.60 -20.44 -4.78
CA GLU A 61 34.86 -19.15 -5.43
C GLU A 61 33.58 -18.33 -5.60
N LEU A 62 32.51 -18.95 -6.10
CA LEU A 62 31.20 -18.30 -6.25
C LEU A 62 30.71 -17.73 -4.92
N TYR A 63 30.74 -18.56 -3.86
CA TYR A 63 30.36 -18.13 -2.51
C TYR A 63 31.22 -16.95 -2.02
N ASN A 64 32.55 -17.09 -2.14
CA ASN A 64 33.49 -16.09 -1.68
C ASN A 64 33.37 -14.74 -2.40
N TYR A 65 33.01 -14.75 -3.68
CA TYR A 65 32.94 -13.55 -4.51
C TYR A 65 31.58 -12.85 -4.43
N ARG A 66 30.47 -13.61 -4.37
CA ARG A 66 29.11 -13.04 -4.46
C ARG A 66 28.36 -12.94 -3.14
N PHE A 67 28.65 -13.81 -2.17
CA PHE A 67 27.79 -14.00 -1.01
C PHE A 67 28.47 -13.65 0.31
N LYS A 68 29.76 -13.95 0.42
CA LYS A 68 30.52 -13.74 1.65
C LYS A 68 30.76 -12.26 1.93
N ASN A 69 30.37 -11.80 3.11
CA ASN A 69 30.69 -10.47 3.59
C ASN A 69 32.20 -10.26 3.80
N ALA A 70 32.68 -9.06 3.46
CA ALA A 70 34.09 -8.72 3.60
C ALA A 70 34.53 -8.78 5.07
N GLY A 71 35.66 -9.45 5.33
CA GLY A 71 36.18 -9.64 6.69
C GLY A 71 35.51 -10.77 7.48
N VAL A 72 34.40 -11.31 7.00
CA VAL A 72 33.77 -12.52 7.54
C VAL A 72 34.36 -13.74 6.83
N PRO A 73 34.94 -14.71 7.56
CA PRO A 73 35.45 -15.90 6.91
C PRO A 73 34.30 -16.85 6.53
N GLY A 74 34.45 -17.59 5.43
CA GLY A 74 33.42 -18.49 4.91
C GLY A 74 33.59 -19.95 5.35
N PRO A 75 32.56 -20.80 5.17
CA PRO A 75 32.70 -22.24 5.33
C PRO A 75 33.59 -22.85 4.24
N THR A 76 34.11 -24.04 4.52
CA THR A 76 34.74 -24.89 3.50
C THR A 76 33.69 -25.84 2.92
N PHE A 77 33.54 -25.89 1.60
CA PHE A 77 32.57 -26.78 0.96
C PHE A 77 33.06 -28.23 0.89
N THR A 78 32.19 -29.19 1.22
CA THR A 78 32.49 -30.64 1.20
C THR A 78 31.31 -31.46 0.67
N GLU A 79 31.55 -32.68 0.19
CA GLU A 79 30.51 -33.55 -0.41
C GLU A 79 29.73 -34.38 0.63
N GLU A 80 30.36 -34.73 1.76
CA GLU A 80 29.78 -35.64 2.77
C GLU A 80 29.85 -35.05 4.19
N VAL A 81 28.86 -35.41 5.01
CA VAL A 81 28.86 -35.13 6.45
C VAL A 81 29.72 -36.18 7.15
N LYS A 82 30.70 -35.75 7.94
CA LYS A 82 31.56 -36.65 8.73
C LYS A 82 30.97 -36.89 10.11
N ASP A 83 31.32 -38.01 10.74
CA ASP A 83 30.80 -38.40 12.07
C ASP A 83 31.07 -37.37 13.18
N ASN A 84 32.14 -36.57 13.05
CA ASN A 84 32.51 -35.54 14.02
C ASN A 84 31.84 -34.17 13.76
N TYR A 85 31.01 -34.04 12.72
CA TYR A 85 30.36 -32.79 12.37
C TYR A 85 29.12 -32.55 13.22
N ILE A 86 29.03 -31.35 13.80
CA ILE A 86 27.87 -30.88 14.56
C ILE A 86 27.14 -29.86 13.70
N LYS A 87 25.83 -30.07 13.49
CA LYS A 87 25.01 -29.17 12.66
C LYS A 87 24.88 -27.80 13.31
N ILE A 88 24.98 -26.75 12.50
CA ILE A 88 24.63 -25.38 12.86
C ILE A 88 23.24 -25.10 12.31
N ASP A 89 22.31 -24.75 13.19
CA ASP A 89 20.95 -24.39 12.77
C ASP A 89 20.94 -23.07 12.02
N LEU A 90 20.19 -23.02 10.92
CA LEU A 90 19.94 -21.78 10.17
C LEU A 90 18.95 -20.90 10.94
N ARG A 91 18.87 -19.63 10.54
CA ARG A 91 18.02 -18.64 11.22
C ARG A 91 16.55 -19.04 11.19
N ASN A 92 15.94 -18.98 12.36
CA ASN A 92 14.50 -19.11 12.54
C ASN A 92 13.77 -17.80 12.17
N ILE A 93 12.43 -17.81 12.24
CA ILE A 93 11.61 -16.66 11.86
C ILE A 93 11.93 -15.42 12.71
N TYR A 94 12.12 -15.58 14.02
CA TYR A 94 12.46 -14.46 14.91
C TYR A 94 13.79 -13.82 14.53
N GLU A 95 14.81 -14.63 14.27
CA GLU A 95 16.15 -14.16 13.88
C GLU A 95 16.11 -13.43 12.54
N LYS A 96 15.34 -13.92 11.55
CA LYS A 96 15.17 -13.25 10.25
C LYS A 96 14.42 -11.92 10.38
N VAL A 97 13.29 -11.90 11.08
CA VAL A 97 12.48 -10.69 11.27
C VAL A 97 13.24 -9.59 12.03
N ASN A 98 14.12 -9.98 12.95
CA ASN A 98 14.98 -9.05 13.68
C ASN A 98 16.36 -8.83 13.00
N LEU A 99 16.56 -9.35 11.79
CA LEU A 99 17.73 -9.11 10.94
C LEU A 99 19.06 -9.56 11.58
N PHE A 100 19.06 -10.69 12.29
CA PHE A 100 20.26 -11.25 12.91
C PHE A 100 21.30 -11.57 11.82
N GLY A 101 22.53 -11.09 12.02
CA GLY A 101 23.62 -11.29 11.07
C GLY A 101 23.50 -10.51 9.77
N GLN A 102 22.47 -9.68 9.60
CA GLN A 102 22.32 -8.84 8.41
C GLN A 102 23.45 -7.81 8.35
N PRO A 103 24.19 -7.70 7.23
CA PRO A 103 25.18 -6.65 7.07
C PRO A 103 24.50 -5.28 6.97
N PHE A 104 25.00 -4.32 7.76
CA PHE A 104 24.56 -2.93 7.71
C PHE A 104 25.74 -2.02 7.40
N ASN A 105 25.50 -0.96 6.62
CA ASN A 105 26.41 0.17 6.62
C ASN A 105 26.28 0.98 7.93
N ALA A 106 27.21 1.90 8.17
CA ALA A 106 27.24 2.66 9.42
C ALA A 106 25.94 3.47 9.67
N PHE A 107 25.32 3.99 8.61
CA PHE A 107 24.08 4.75 8.73
C PHE A 107 22.90 3.85 9.10
N GLU A 108 22.75 2.71 8.41
CA GLU A 108 21.70 1.73 8.68
C GLU A 108 21.81 1.15 10.08
N PHE A 109 23.03 0.80 10.52
CA PHE A 109 23.29 0.33 11.87
C PHE A 109 22.83 1.36 12.92
N ASN A 110 23.30 2.61 12.79
CA ASN A 110 22.91 3.69 13.71
C ASN A 110 21.40 3.95 13.69
N ASN A 111 20.77 3.89 12.52
CA ASN A 111 19.34 4.07 12.36
C ASN A 111 18.54 2.97 13.07
N SER A 112 18.91 1.70 12.86
CA SER A 112 18.27 0.54 13.49
C SER A 112 18.36 0.58 15.01
N ILE A 113 19.55 0.88 15.56
CA ILE A 113 19.72 1.00 17.02
C ILE A 113 18.81 2.09 17.58
N ARG A 114 18.67 3.23 16.90
CA ARG A 114 17.82 4.34 17.40
C ARG A 114 16.33 4.06 17.34
N ILE A 115 15.89 3.28 16.36
CA ILE A 115 14.50 2.84 16.28
C ILE A 115 14.20 1.93 17.48
N ALA A 116 15.15 1.07 17.84
CA ALA A 116 14.97 0.10 18.92
C ALA A 116 15.12 0.69 20.34
N ILE A 117 16.03 1.64 20.55
CA ILE A 117 16.26 2.23 21.88
C ILE A 117 15.09 3.17 22.28
N PRO A 118 14.44 2.94 23.45
CA PRO A 118 13.33 3.75 23.94
C PRO A 118 13.64 5.24 24.10
N SER A 119 12.61 6.08 23.92
CA SER A 119 12.68 7.55 23.99
C SER A 119 13.36 8.10 25.26
N LYS A 120 13.17 7.44 26.41
CA LYS A 120 13.73 7.80 27.73
C LYS A 120 15.27 7.75 27.82
N PHE A 121 15.92 7.13 26.84
CA PHE A 121 17.38 6.99 26.77
C PHE A 121 18.03 7.91 25.74
N HIS A 122 17.26 8.72 25.02
CA HIS A 122 17.80 9.68 24.06
C HIS A 122 18.11 11.03 24.74
N PRO A 123 19.12 11.77 24.27
CA PRO A 123 20.09 11.39 23.23
C PRO A 123 21.17 10.42 23.74
N PHE A 124 21.70 9.58 22.84
CA PHE A 124 22.86 8.70 23.10
C PHE A 124 23.71 8.55 21.85
N HIS A 125 25.03 8.45 21.95
CA HIS A 125 25.91 8.05 20.85
C HIS A 125 26.30 6.57 20.94
N VAL A 126 26.41 5.89 19.81
CA VAL A 126 26.89 4.50 19.73
C VAL A 126 28.05 4.41 18.73
N ASP A 127 29.17 3.89 19.21
CA ASP A 127 30.32 3.55 18.38
C ASP A 127 30.58 2.04 18.46
N MET A 128 30.71 1.40 17.30
CA MET A 128 31.07 -0.02 17.20
C MET A 128 32.54 -0.16 16.79
N LYS A 129 33.29 -0.93 17.57
CA LYS A 129 34.64 -1.36 17.20
C LYS A 129 34.64 -2.84 16.85
N TRP A 130 34.71 -3.11 15.55
CA TRP A 130 34.77 -4.47 15.01
C TRP A 130 36.01 -5.25 15.45
N SER A 131 37.13 -4.58 15.72
CA SER A 131 38.40 -5.24 16.06
C SER A 131 38.39 -5.95 17.41
N ASP A 132 37.59 -5.47 18.37
CA ASP A 132 37.50 -6.02 19.72
C ASP A 132 36.07 -6.42 20.11
N ASN A 133 35.13 -6.40 19.15
CA ASN A 133 33.71 -6.66 19.35
C ASN A 133 33.14 -5.87 20.54
N SER A 134 33.42 -4.56 20.58
CA SER A 134 32.88 -3.68 21.61
C SER A 134 31.93 -2.62 21.06
N PHE A 135 30.84 -2.40 21.80
CA PHE A 135 29.99 -1.23 21.66
C PHE A 135 30.33 -0.23 22.76
N THR A 136 30.47 1.03 22.38
CA THR A 136 30.56 2.12 23.34
C THR A 136 29.33 2.99 23.18
N PHE A 137 28.48 2.98 24.20
CA PHE A 137 27.34 3.88 24.29
C PHE A 137 27.70 5.07 25.18
N THR A 138 27.36 6.28 24.74
CA THR A 138 27.53 7.51 25.52
C THR A 138 26.19 8.19 25.69
N PHE A 139 25.74 8.38 26.94
CA PHE A 139 24.44 8.98 27.27
C PHE A 139 24.62 10.35 27.93
N ASN A 140 23.58 11.18 27.86
CA ASN A 140 23.59 12.49 28.55
C ASN A 140 23.36 12.42 30.07
N LYS A 141 22.96 11.25 30.56
CA LYS A 141 22.74 10.96 31.98
C LYS A 141 23.48 9.69 32.39
N GLU A 142 23.74 9.57 33.68
CA GLU A 142 24.17 8.29 34.24
C GLU A 142 22.99 7.30 34.18
N LEU A 143 23.27 6.08 33.73
CA LEU A 143 22.29 5.00 33.71
C LEU A 143 22.42 4.16 34.98
N THR A 144 21.28 3.78 35.53
CA THR A 144 21.22 2.75 36.57
C THR A 144 21.63 1.38 36.01
N PRO A 145 21.98 0.40 36.87
CA PRO A 145 22.25 -0.97 36.43
C PRO A 145 21.09 -1.57 35.63
N ASN A 146 19.85 -1.38 36.10
CA ASN A 146 18.66 -1.88 35.41
C ASN A 146 18.48 -1.23 34.02
N GLU A 147 18.73 0.07 33.91
CA GLU A 147 18.69 0.77 32.61
C GLU A 147 19.80 0.27 31.67
N THR A 148 20.98 -0.05 32.22
CA THR A 148 22.08 -0.63 31.44
C THR A 148 21.72 -2.02 30.92
N ASP A 149 21.15 -2.87 31.78
CA ASP A 149 20.69 -4.20 31.40
C ASP A 149 19.59 -4.12 30.32
N GLU A 150 18.68 -3.14 30.40
CA GLU A 150 17.66 -2.90 29.38
C GLU A 150 18.29 -2.56 28.01
N ILE A 151 19.30 -1.68 27.96
CA ILE A 151 20.01 -1.35 26.71
C ILE A 151 20.70 -2.59 26.13
N ILE A 152 21.37 -3.38 26.98
CA ILE A 152 22.04 -4.61 26.56
C ILE A 152 21.02 -5.59 25.97
N LEU A 153 19.92 -5.86 26.69
CA LEU A 153 18.85 -6.76 26.23
C LEU A 153 18.27 -6.32 24.88
N ILE A 154 18.08 -5.01 24.67
CA ILE A 154 17.62 -4.49 23.37
C ILE A 154 18.64 -4.81 22.28
N CYS A 155 19.93 -4.55 22.50
CA CYS A 155 20.97 -4.88 21.51
C CYS A 155 21.06 -6.39 21.24
N GLU A 156 20.99 -7.22 22.27
CA GLU A 156 20.98 -8.68 22.12
C GLU A 156 19.73 -9.17 21.35
N SER A 157 18.57 -8.54 21.57
CA SER A 157 17.33 -8.82 20.83
C SER A 157 17.40 -8.47 19.34
N LEU A 158 18.39 -7.67 18.94
CA LEU A 158 18.71 -7.34 17.54
C LEU A 158 19.85 -8.20 16.96
N GLY A 159 20.31 -9.22 17.69
CA GLY A 159 21.36 -10.13 17.23
C GLY A 159 22.78 -9.67 17.58
N PHE A 160 22.93 -8.66 18.42
CA PHE A 160 24.24 -8.15 18.87
C PHE A 160 24.73 -8.80 20.17
N TYR A 161 24.41 -10.08 20.41
CA TYR A 161 24.84 -10.78 21.62
C TYR A 161 26.32 -11.19 21.60
N GLY A 162 26.92 -11.25 22.79
CA GLY A 162 28.34 -11.57 22.96
C GLY A 162 29.30 -10.41 22.70
N TYR A 163 28.80 -9.19 22.47
CA TYR A 163 29.62 -7.98 22.43
C TYR A 163 29.96 -7.48 23.82
N LYS A 164 31.08 -6.76 23.94
CA LYS A 164 31.41 -6.01 25.14
C LYS A 164 30.72 -4.64 25.11
N TYR A 165 29.81 -4.39 26.04
CA TYR A 165 29.14 -3.10 26.18
C TYR A 165 29.88 -2.19 27.16
N ASN A 166 30.32 -1.03 26.69
CA ASN A 166 30.91 0.02 27.49
C ASN A 166 29.93 1.20 27.56
N ILE A 167 29.43 1.53 28.74
CA ILE A 167 28.54 2.68 28.96
C ILE A 167 29.36 3.86 29.48
N LYS A 168 29.17 5.02 28.87
CA LYS A 168 29.78 6.30 29.24
C LYS A 168 28.70 7.35 29.44
N THR A 169 29.04 8.38 30.21
CA THR A 169 28.18 9.54 30.43
C THR A 169 28.91 10.80 29.99
N ASP A 170 28.21 11.64 29.24
CA ASP A 170 28.63 12.97 28.83
C ASP A 170 27.44 13.93 28.99
N HIS A 171 27.44 14.72 30.06
CA HIS A 171 26.33 15.64 30.36
C HIS A 171 26.18 16.77 29.33
N GLU A 172 27.20 17.02 28.50
CA GLU A 172 27.16 18.02 27.44
C GLU A 172 26.74 17.42 26.09
N LEU A 173 26.35 16.13 26.07
CA LEU A 173 25.90 15.46 24.86
C LEU A 173 24.70 16.17 24.25
N LEU A 174 24.93 16.80 23.11
CA LEU A 174 23.91 17.52 22.37
C LEU A 174 22.90 16.56 21.77
N ASP A 175 21.66 17.06 21.64
CA ASP A 175 20.64 16.37 20.88
C ASP A 175 21.07 16.25 19.41
N TYR A 176 20.61 15.19 18.75
CA TYR A 176 21.09 14.89 17.41
C TYR A 176 20.64 15.91 16.38
N ASN A 177 21.57 16.73 15.93
CA ASN A 177 21.35 17.59 14.79
C ASN A 177 21.78 16.89 13.51
N HIS A 178 20.90 16.06 12.94
CA HIS A 178 21.17 15.47 11.62
C HIS A 178 20.89 16.53 10.53
N GLN A 179 21.74 17.55 10.43
CA GLN A 179 21.85 18.32 9.20
C GLN A 179 22.57 17.44 8.19
N LYS A 180 21.86 16.97 7.16
CA LYS A 180 22.51 16.28 6.04
C LYS A 180 23.47 17.29 5.41
N LYS A 181 24.77 16.96 5.41
CA LYS A 181 25.68 17.44 4.35
C LYS A 181 25.04 17.07 3.01
N GLU A 182 25.14 17.98 2.05
CA GLU A 182 24.50 17.94 0.74
C GLU A 182 24.37 16.53 0.12
N SER A 183 23.16 16.24 -0.35
CA SER A 183 22.80 15.23 -1.38
C SER A 183 23.71 14.00 -1.51
N ASN A 184 23.70 13.10 -0.53
CA ASN A 184 23.98 11.69 -0.83
C ASN A 184 22.65 11.01 -1.22
N THR A 185 22.44 10.86 -2.54
CA THR A 185 21.25 10.29 -3.18
C THR A 185 20.95 8.85 -2.76
N GLN A 186 21.94 8.11 -2.25
CA GLN A 186 21.79 6.71 -1.84
C GLN A 186 20.96 6.51 -0.55
N GLY A 187 20.83 7.53 0.32
CA GLY A 187 20.10 7.42 1.60
C GLY A 187 18.67 7.97 1.57
N ASN A 188 18.09 8.22 0.39
CA ASN A 188 16.77 8.87 0.28
C ASN A 188 15.60 7.90 0.36
N LEU A 189 15.84 6.59 0.22
CA LEU A 189 14.79 5.56 0.26
C LEU A 189 14.68 4.88 1.63
N THR A 190 15.74 4.93 2.45
CA THR A 190 15.72 4.38 3.81
C THR A 190 14.88 5.25 4.72
N LEU A 191 13.95 4.64 5.46
CA LEU A 191 13.18 5.30 6.50
C LEU A 191 14.09 5.65 7.68
N ILE A 192 14.10 6.92 8.06
CA ILE A 192 14.93 7.42 9.14
C ILE A 192 14.24 7.31 10.49
N ALA A 193 15.02 7.14 11.55
CA ALA A 193 14.52 7.19 12.90
C ALA A 193 13.92 8.58 13.18
N SER A 194 12.76 8.62 13.83
CA SER A 194 12.08 9.87 14.23
C SER A 194 12.98 10.84 14.99
N ARG A 195 13.93 10.31 15.76
CA ARG A 195 14.90 11.08 16.55
C ARG A 195 15.82 11.95 15.71
N TYR A 196 16.09 11.57 14.46
CA TYR A 196 16.85 12.41 13.52
C TYR A 196 16.04 13.58 12.96
N LEU A 197 14.73 13.59 13.14
CA LEU A 197 13.82 14.58 12.57
C LEU A 197 13.43 15.69 13.56
N ARG A 198 13.67 15.50 14.86
CA ARG A 198 13.19 16.38 15.94
C ARG A 198 13.51 17.86 15.74
N SER A 199 14.67 18.18 15.17
CA SER A 199 15.10 19.57 14.96
C SER A 199 14.58 20.19 13.66
N ASN A 200 14.09 19.39 12.71
CA ASN A 200 13.90 19.78 11.31
C ASN A 200 12.47 19.52 10.79
N GLN A 201 11.55 19.06 11.64
CA GLN A 201 10.17 18.77 11.25
C GLN A 201 9.17 19.36 12.24
N PRO A 202 8.00 19.83 11.78
CA PRO A 202 6.88 20.23 12.62
C PRO A 202 6.45 19.14 13.61
N LYS A 203 5.94 19.57 14.77
CA LYS A 203 5.56 18.69 15.88
C LYS A 203 4.47 17.70 15.45
N GLU A 204 3.50 18.16 14.67
CA GLU A 204 2.36 17.39 14.18
C GLU A 204 2.81 16.20 13.33
N ILE A 205 3.86 16.38 12.52
CA ILE A 205 4.47 15.31 11.72
C ILE A 205 5.24 14.36 12.62
N LEU A 206 6.05 14.89 13.54
CA LEU A 206 6.91 14.10 14.42
C LEU A 206 6.10 13.14 15.29
N GLU A 207 5.02 13.60 15.91
CA GLU A 207 4.16 12.77 16.75
C GLU A 207 3.61 11.57 15.97
N LYS A 208 3.06 11.80 14.77
CA LYS A 208 2.48 10.73 13.96
C LYS A 208 3.50 9.81 13.31
N TYR A 209 4.68 10.33 12.99
CA TYR A 209 5.77 9.51 12.50
C TYR A 209 6.37 8.64 13.62
N GLU A 210 6.44 9.15 14.86
CA GLU A 210 6.82 8.37 16.05
C GLU A 210 5.82 7.26 16.31
N GLU A 211 4.51 7.53 16.26
CA GLU A 211 3.46 6.51 16.39
C GLU A 211 3.55 5.40 15.32
N ASP A 212 3.92 5.74 14.07
CA ASP A 212 4.16 4.77 12.98
C ASP A 212 5.41 3.91 13.23
N GLN A 213 6.47 4.51 13.77
CA GLN A 213 7.70 3.82 14.15
C GLN A 213 7.48 2.86 15.32
N ASP A 214 6.82 3.33 16.38
CA ASP A 214 6.55 2.52 17.58
C ASP A 214 5.63 1.34 17.24
N PHE A 215 4.59 1.58 16.42
CA PHE A 215 3.74 0.52 15.87
C PHE A 215 4.56 -0.57 15.18
N TRP A 216 5.52 -0.19 14.34
CA TRP A 216 6.35 -1.14 13.63
C TRP A 216 7.19 -1.97 14.61
N THR A 217 7.90 -1.31 15.53
CA THR A 217 8.73 -2.01 16.52
C THR A 217 7.92 -3.01 17.35
N GLU A 218 6.69 -2.65 17.73
CA GLU A 218 5.81 -3.51 18.53
C GLU A 218 5.17 -4.66 17.74
N LYS A 219 4.75 -4.41 16.50
CA LYS A 219 3.92 -5.34 15.71
C LYS A 219 4.66 -6.09 14.63
N ARG A 220 5.92 -5.75 14.33
CA ARG A 220 6.71 -6.34 13.24
C ARG A 220 6.67 -7.87 13.25
N MET A 221 6.87 -8.50 14.42
CA MET A 221 6.83 -9.97 14.50
C MET A 221 5.47 -10.52 14.07
N ASN A 222 4.37 -9.99 14.60
CA ASN A 222 3.02 -10.39 14.21
C ASN A 222 2.77 -10.15 12.71
N ILE A 223 3.19 -9.00 12.18
CA ILE A 223 3.06 -8.66 10.77
C ILE A 223 3.70 -9.73 9.88
N PHE A 224 4.88 -10.25 10.24
CA PHE A 224 5.61 -11.21 9.42
C PHE A 224 5.26 -12.68 9.66
N SER A 225 4.80 -13.05 10.87
CA SER A 225 4.67 -14.47 11.24
C SER A 225 3.28 -14.89 11.74
N ASP A 226 2.46 -13.97 12.23
CA ASP A 226 1.17 -14.31 12.84
C ASP A 226 0.07 -14.40 11.77
N VAL A 227 -0.47 -15.60 11.59
CA VAL A 227 -1.53 -15.90 10.60
C VAL A 227 -2.87 -15.28 11.01
N SER A 228 -3.07 -15.01 12.31
CA SER A 228 -4.31 -14.43 12.83
C SER A 228 -4.33 -12.91 12.79
N PHE A 229 -3.17 -12.27 12.62
CA PHE A 229 -3.05 -10.82 12.58
C PHE A 229 -3.61 -10.25 11.28
N THR A 230 -4.53 -9.29 11.40
CA THR A 230 -5.33 -8.81 10.27
C THR A 230 -4.91 -7.43 9.78
N ARG A 231 -5.20 -7.14 8.51
CA ARG A 231 -4.99 -5.82 7.89
C ARG A 231 -5.60 -4.68 8.71
N ASP A 232 -6.79 -4.89 9.26
CA ASP A 232 -7.51 -3.87 10.00
C ASP A 232 -6.87 -3.55 11.36
N GLU A 233 -6.01 -4.42 11.90
CA GLU A 233 -5.21 -4.11 13.09
C GLU A 233 -4.02 -3.18 12.79
N CYS A 234 -3.60 -3.10 11.52
CA CYS A 234 -2.52 -2.19 11.08
C CYS A 234 -3.02 -0.78 10.79
N LEU A 235 -4.27 -0.66 10.33
CA LEU A 235 -4.85 0.61 9.91
C LEU A 235 -5.32 1.45 11.10
N ILE A 236 -5.25 2.76 10.95
CA ILE A 236 -5.86 3.73 11.87
C ILE A 236 -7.38 3.67 11.68
N ASP A 237 -8.17 3.89 12.73
CA ASP A 237 -9.64 3.75 12.67
C ASP A 237 -10.29 4.63 11.60
N SER A 238 -9.74 5.83 11.36
CA SER A 238 -10.17 6.69 10.27
C SER A 238 -10.12 5.94 8.92
N PHE A 239 -9.10 5.11 8.68
CA PHE A 239 -8.92 4.31 7.46
C PHE A 239 -9.74 3.01 7.48
N LYS A 240 -10.54 2.71 8.50
CA LYS A 240 -11.42 1.52 8.52
C LYS A 240 -12.87 1.86 8.16
N LYS A 241 -13.30 3.08 8.49
CA LYS A 241 -14.72 3.49 8.52
C LYS A 241 -15.39 3.62 7.14
N SER A 242 -14.63 3.78 6.05
CA SER A 242 -15.19 4.04 4.71
C SER A 242 -15.29 2.76 3.87
N GLN A 243 -16.49 2.48 3.36
CA GLN A 243 -16.74 1.32 2.49
C GLN A 243 -16.52 1.59 1.00
N ASN A 244 -16.59 2.84 0.55
CA ASN A 244 -16.42 3.21 -0.87
C ASN A 244 -15.29 4.23 -1.02
N ARG A 245 -14.09 3.74 -1.33
CA ARG A 245 -12.86 4.55 -1.40
C ARG A 245 -12.00 4.16 -2.59
N CYS A 246 -11.23 5.13 -3.09
CA CYS A 246 -10.22 4.90 -4.09
C CYS A 246 -8.83 5.30 -3.60
N PHE A 247 -7.81 4.72 -4.23
CA PHE A 247 -6.42 5.10 -4.07
C PHE A 247 -5.90 5.67 -5.38
N VAL A 248 -5.32 6.87 -5.30
CA VAL A 248 -4.77 7.63 -6.41
C VAL A 248 -3.32 7.96 -6.09
N ASP A 249 -2.38 7.41 -6.86
CA ASP A 249 -0.96 7.69 -6.65
C ASP A 249 -0.53 8.93 -7.43
N ALA A 250 -0.43 10.08 -6.75
CA ALA A 250 0.03 11.33 -7.32
C ALA A 250 1.52 11.62 -7.02
N SER A 251 2.30 10.60 -6.62
CA SER A 251 3.70 10.79 -6.20
C SER A 251 4.61 11.22 -7.35
N ILE A 252 4.38 10.69 -8.56
CA ILE A 252 5.22 10.90 -9.76
C ILE A 252 4.40 11.45 -10.94
N PHE A 253 3.26 10.83 -11.24
CA PHE A 253 2.45 11.19 -12.40
C PHE A 253 1.33 12.18 -12.04
N PRO A 254 1.09 13.22 -12.86
CA PRO A 254 -0.04 14.12 -12.68
C PRO A 254 -1.35 13.34 -12.86
N ARG A 255 -2.34 13.64 -12.02
CA ARG A 255 -3.63 12.96 -11.98
C ARG A 255 -4.76 13.85 -12.47
N ASN A 256 -5.94 13.26 -12.63
CA ASN A 256 -7.14 13.99 -13.02
C ASN A 256 -7.62 14.94 -11.91
N ASN A 257 -8.58 15.80 -12.23
CA ASN A 257 -9.16 16.74 -11.29
C ASN A 257 -9.79 15.99 -10.10
N ILE A 258 -9.63 16.50 -8.88
CA ILE A 258 -10.15 15.83 -7.67
C ILE A 258 -11.67 15.62 -7.71
N ARG A 259 -12.40 16.48 -8.43
CA ARG A 259 -13.85 16.40 -8.62
C ARG A 259 -14.27 15.08 -9.25
N GLU A 260 -13.43 14.50 -10.10
CA GLU A 260 -13.71 13.22 -10.74
C GLU A 260 -13.76 12.10 -9.70
N TYR A 261 -12.76 12.01 -8.84
CA TYR A 261 -12.71 11.00 -7.79
C TYR A 261 -13.76 11.23 -6.69
N LEU A 262 -13.95 12.48 -6.25
CA LEU A 262 -14.98 12.84 -5.24
C LEU A 262 -16.41 12.58 -5.72
N SER A 263 -16.62 12.57 -7.04
CA SER A 263 -17.92 12.21 -7.62
C SER A 263 -18.24 10.73 -7.49
N LEU A 264 -17.21 9.88 -7.43
CA LEU A 264 -17.34 8.43 -7.46
C LEU A 264 -17.19 7.79 -6.07
N TYR A 265 -16.42 8.42 -5.18
CA TYR A 265 -16.01 7.82 -3.91
C TYR A 265 -16.35 8.68 -2.69
N ASP A 266 -16.63 8.00 -1.58
CA ASP A 266 -16.83 8.64 -0.29
C ASP A 266 -15.49 9.12 0.28
N THR A 267 -14.39 8.42 0.01
CA THR A 267 -13.04 8.85 0.43
C THR A 267 -12.03 8.63 -0.69
N VAL A 268 -11.23 9.66 -0.98
CA VAL A 268 -10.11 9.60 -1.93
C VAL A 268 -8.82 9.56 -1.12
N ILE A 269 -8.08 8.46 -1.21
CA ILE A 269 -6.76 8.32 -0.56
C ILE A 269 -5.71 8.64 -1.61
N ILE A 270 -4.85 9.62 -1.34
CA ILE A 270 -3.89 10.14 -2.30
C ILE A 270 -2.46 9.89 -1.81
N ALA A 271 -1.64 9.27 -2.64
CA ALA A 271 -0.20 9.26 -2.39
C ALA A 271 0.36 10.67 -2.65
N ILE A 272 1.00 11.27 -1.65
CA ILE A 272 1.41 12.67 -1.71
C ILE A 272 2.47 12.87 -2.81
N PRO A 273 2.36 13.94 -3.63
CA PRO A 273 3.41 14.34 -4.58
C PRO A 273 4.77 14.52 -3.89
N LEU A 274 5.83 13.99 -4.51
CA LEU A 274 7.18 14.15 -4.01
C LEU A 274 7.70 15.56 -4.33
N ALA A 275 8.30 16.23 -3.34
CA ALA A 275 8.81 17.60 -3.47
C ALA A 275 9.98 17.71 -4.46
N ASP A 276 10.69 16.60 -4.69
CA ASP A 276 11.84 16.50 -5.61
C ASP A 276 11.47 15.94 -6.99
N SER A 277 10.16 15.80 -7.30
CA SER A 277 9.72 15.28 -8.60
C SER A 277 10.03 16.27 -9.74
N PRO A 278 10.58 15.80 -10.88
CA PRO A 278 10.86 16.64 -12.05
C PRO A 278 9.59 17.28 -12.65
N ASN A 279 8.42 16.69 -12.40
CA ASN A 279 7.12 17.27 -12.71
C ASN A 279 6.66 18.12 -11.51
N THR A 280 7.20 19.33 -11.40
CA THR A 280 7.06 20.29 -10.29
C THR A 280 5.66 20.89 -10.09
N GLN A 281 4.61 20.23 -10.60
CA GLN A 281 3.24 20.69 -10.34
C GLN A 281 2.92 20.48 -8.86
N SER A 282 2.48 21.54 -8.20
CA SER A 282 2.05 21.43 -6.81
C SER A 282 0.82 20.53 -6.72
N PHE A 283 0.56 19.96 -5.54
CA PHE A 283 -0.67 19.22 -5.27
C PHE A 283 -1.93 19.99 -5.71
N TYR A 284 -1.94 21.30 -5.45
CA TYR A 284 -3.02 22.21 -5.82
C TYR A 284 -3.20 22.32 -7.34
N ASP A 285 -2.11 22.31 -8.11
CA ASP A 285 -2.15 22.40 -9.56
C ASP A 285 -2.63 21.11 -10.22
N ILE A 286 -2.20 19.95 -9.68
CA ILE A 286 -2.61 18.63 -10.17
C ILE A 286 -4.13 18.48 -9.99
N PHE A 287 -4.61 18.73 -8.77
CA PHE A 287 -5.99 18.47 -8.41
C PHE A 287 -6.95 19.63 -8.66
N LYS A 288 -6.45 20.79 -9.11
CA LYS A 288 -7.22 22.02 -9.39
C LYS A 288 -8.07 22.45 -8.19
N ILE A 289 -7.43 22.56 -7.04
CA ILE A 289 -8.04 23.05 -5.79
C ILE A 289 -7.11 24.00 -5.06
N ASN A 290 -7.67 24.79 -4.15
CA ASN A 290 -6.92 25.66 -3.26
C ASN A 290 -6.76 25.06 -1.85
N ARG A 291 -5.94 25.70 -1.02
CA ARG A 291 -5.65 25.26 0.35
C ARG A 291 -6.88 25.20 1.25
N ILE A 292 -7.82 26.14 1.15
CA ILE A 292 -9.02 26.17 2.00
C ILE A 292 -9.92 24.98 1.66
N GLU A 293 -10.16 24.75 0.37
CA GLU A 293 -10.93 23.60 -0.11
C GLU A 293 -10.31 22.28 0.34
N LEU A 294 -8.99 22.14 0.19
CA LEU A 294 -8.26 20.95 0.64
C LEU A 294 -8.48 20.67 2.13
N LEU A 295 -8.22 21.66 2.98
CA LEU A 295 -8.31 21.49 4.43
C LEU A 295 -9.74 21.19 4.87
N GLU A 296 -10.74 21.76 4.22
CA GLU A 296 -12.14 21.44 4.49
C GLU A 296 -12.51 20.02 4.04
N LEU A 297 -12.03 19.56 2.88
CA LEU A 297 -12.22 18.18 2.43
C LEU A 297 -11.52 17.16 3.35
N VAL A 298 -10.35 17.50 3.90
CA VAL A 298 -9.66 16.69 4.93
C VAL A 298 -10.51 16.64 6.20
N ARG A 299 -10.98 17.79 6.70
CA ARG A 299 -11.86 17.87 7.89
C ARG A 299 -13.12 17.02 7.75
N ARG A 300 -13.71 16.99 6.55
CA ARG A 300 -14.88 16.18 6.20
C ARG A 300 -14.56 14.68 5.99
N GLY A 301 -13.29 14.28 6.08
CA GLY A 301 -12.82 12.90 5.86
C GLY A 301 -12.91 12.45 4.39
N ARG A 302 -12.99 13.39 3.45
CA ARG A 302 -13.16 13.13 2.02
C ARG A 302 -11.84 12.90 1.31
N ILE A 303 -10.79 13.53 1.79
CA ILE A 303 -9.42 13.32 1.32
C ILE A 303 -8.58 12.77 2.47
N LYS A 304 -7.79 11.75 2.17
CA LYS A 304 -6.76 11.20 3.04
C LYS A 304 -5.47 11.02 2.25
N PHE A 305 -4.38 10.83 2.97
CA PHE A 305 -3.07 10.77 2.36
C PHE A 305 -2.28 9.55 2.77
N VAL A 306 -1.32 9.23 1.89
CA VAL A 306 -0.27 8.26 2.16
C VAL A 306 1.09 8.91 1.91
N ALA A 307 1.98 8.79 2.89
CA ALA A 307 3.38 9.15 2.80
C ALA A 307 4.22 7.87 2.90
N PHE A 308 4.42 7.21 1.75
CA PHE A 308 5.03 5.88 1.69
C PHE A 308 6.56 5.87 1.59
N GLN A 309 7.19 7.03 1.41
CA GLN A 309 8.65 7.17 1.35
C GLN A 309 9.22 7.94 2.57
N ASN A 310 10.53 8.20 2.55
CA ASN A 310 11.19 9.02 3.57
C ASN A 310 10.57 10.42 3.62
N LEU A 311 10.27 10.91 4.84
CA LEU A 311 9.67 12.22 5.10
C LEU A 311 10.40 13.40 4.44
N GLN A 312 11.73 13.29 4.27
CA GLN A 312 12.55 14.33 3.63
C GLN A 312 12.17 14.59 2.16
N ARG A 313 11.39 13.69 1.53
CA ARG A 313 10.94 13.82 0.14
C ARG A 313 9.60 14.53 -0.01
N TYR A 314 8.97 14.94 1.08
CA TYR A 314 7.66 15.60 1.07
C TYR A 314 7.75 17.06 1.53
N ASP A 315 6.80 17.88 1.10
CA ASP A 315 6.64 19.23 1.63
C ASP A 315 6.15 19.18 3.08
N SER A 316 7.02 19.55 4.02
CA SER A 316 6.72 19.55 5.44
C SER A 316 5.62 20.54 5.84
N ASN A 317 5.46 21.65 5.11
CA ASN A 317 4.38 22.59 5.40
C ASN A 317 3.02 22.00 5.00
N PHE A 318 2.96 21.38 3.83
CA PHE A 318 1.76 20.67 3.37
C PHE A 318 1.33 19.57 4.37
N LEU A 319 2.27 18.72 4.79
CA LEU A 319 1.99 17.64 5.74
C LEU A 319 1.54 18.17 7.10
N ALA A 320 2.20 19.19 7.64
CA ALA A 320 1.82 19.80 8.91
C ALA A 320 0.43 20.44 8.85
N ASP A 321 0.10 21.11 7.75
CA ASP A 321 -1.21 21.74 7.53
C ASP A 321 -2.36 20.72 7.60
N VAL A 322 -2.25 19.59 6.89
CA VAL A 322 -3.31 18.58 6.86
C VAL A 322 -3.41 17.82 8.19
N LEU A 323 -2.28 17.50 8.82
CA LEU A 323 -2.25 16.83 10.13
C LEU A 323 -2.76 17.73 11.27
N SER A 324 -2.60 19.04 11.15
CA SER A 324 -3.18 20.00 12.10
C SER A 324 -4.71 20.02 12.05
N VAL A 325 -5.30 19.67 10.91
CA VAL A 325 -6.76 19.61 10.72
C VAL A 325 -7.33 18.27 11.15
N ASP A 326 -6.71 17.17 10.70
CA ASP A 326 -7.05 15.82 11.12
C ASP A 326 -5.77 15.01 11.33
N PRO A 327 -5.41 14.69 12.59
CA PRO A 327 -4.19 13.93 12.90
C PRO A 327 -4.22 12.50 12.38
N GLU A 328 -5.39 11.98 11.99
CA GLU A 328 -5.56 10.62 11.43
C GLU A 328 -5.72 10.62 9.90
N CYS A 329 -5.45 11.73 9.20
CA CYS A 329 -5.64 11.80 7.75
C CYS A 329 -4.47 11.27 6.93
N VAL A 330 -3.28 11.09 7.51
CA VAL A 330 -2.08 10.58 6.83
C VAL A 330 -1.71 9.19 7.34
N LEU A 331 -1.51 8.23 6.44
CA LEU A 331 -0.90 6.94 6.75
C LEU A 331 0.56 6.93 6.30
N PHE A 332 1.47 6.65 7.23
CA PHE A 332 2.91 6.59 6.95
C PHE A 332 3.35 5.20 6.48
N SER A 333 4.59 5.16 5.98
CA SER A 333 5.16 4.03 5.26
C SER A 333 5.09 2.70 6.00
N ARG A 334 5.31 2.64 7.32
CA ARG A 334 5.41 1.34 8.02
C ARG A 334 4.03 0.71 8.23
N ARG A 335 3.03 1.48 8.63
CA ARG A 335 1.64 1.01 8.69
C ARG A 335 1.08 0.65 7.31
N LEU A 336 1.38 1.45 6.28
CA LEU A 336 1.00 1.09 4.91
C LEU A 336 1.67 -0.23 4.49
N ALA A 337 2.94 -0.43 4.84
CA ALA A 337 3.64 -1.67 4.53
C ALA A 337 2.94 -2.87 5.18
N ALA A 338 2.67 -2.74 6.47
CA ALA A 338 2.00 -3.78 7.25
C ALA A 338 0.61 -4.14 6.68
N SER A 339 -0.23 -3.14 6.38
CA SER A 339 -1.56 -3.40 5.82
C SER A 339 -1.48 -4.03 4.43
N THR A 340 -0.52 -3.59 3.61
CA THR A 340 -0.31 -4.11 2.25
C THR A 340 0.15 -5.55 2.26
N LEU A 341 1.14 -5.90 3.08
CA LEU A 341 1.63 -7.28 3.22
C LEU A 341 0.54 -8.24 3.66
N LEU A 342 -0.28 -7.83 4.64
CA LEU A 342 -1.38 -8.67 5.14
C LEU A 342 -2.49 -8.83 4.09
N ALA A 343 -2.77 -7.81 3.28
CA ALA A 343 -3.73 -7.94 2.18
C ALA A 343 -3.21 -8.86 1.06
N ILE A 344 -1.93 -8.73 0.69
CA ILE A 344 -1.28 -9.63 -0.28
C ILE A 344 -1.30 -11.07 0.23
N ARG A 345 -1.00 -11.26 1.52
CA ARG A 345 -1.06 -12.56 2.20
C ARG A 345 -2.46 -13.16 2.15
N GLU A 346 -3.48 -12.40 2.51
CA GLU A 346 -4.88 -12.86 2.49
C GLU A 346 -5.29 -13.35 1.10
N LYS A 347 -4.80 -12.67 0.05
CA LYS A 347 -5.11 -12.99 -1.35
C LYS A 347 -4.36 -14.19 -1.90
N THR A 348 -3.09 -14.35 -1.51
CA THR A 348 -2.17 -15.27 -2.19
C THR A 348 -1.85 -16.51 -1.35
N GLY A 349 -1.99 -16.43 -0.01
CA GLY A 349 -1.63 -17.48 0.93
C GLY A 349 -0.12 -17.80 1.00
N LEU A 350 0.72 -17.10 0.23
CA LEU A 350 2.15 -17.38 0.11
C LEU A 350 3.00 -16.12 0.30
N PHE A 351 2.72 -15.06 -0.47
CA PHE A 351 3.48 -13.82 -0.39
C PHE A 351 3.16 -13.09 0.91
N GLY A 352 4.13 -12.34 1.43
CA GLY A 352 3.94 -11.53 2.63
C GLY A 352 4.19 -12.26 3.96
N PHE A 353 4.70 -13.51 3.95
CA PHE A 353 5.12 -14.24 5.15
C PHE A 353 6.64 -14.34 5.26
N ALA A 354 7.16 -14.20 6.49
CA ALA A 354 8.51 -14.64 6.81
C ALA A 354 8.52 -16.15 7.10
N PHE A 355 9.50 -16.85 6.54
CA PHE A 355 9.71 -18.28 6.73
C PHE A 355 11.12 -18.49 7.27
N ASP A 356 11.33 -19.50 8.10
CA ASP A 356 12.69 -19.91 8.45
C ASP A 356 13.46 -20.35 7.19
N SER A 357 14.78 -20.24 7.23
CA SER A 357 15.61 -20.42 6.04
C SER A 357 15.58 -21.87 5.51
N SER A 358 15.29 -22.86 6.36
CA SER A 358 15.13 -24.25 5.92
C SER A 358 13.84 -24.43 5.12
N THR A 359 12.73 -23.86 5.60
CA THR A 359 11.45 -23.84 4.89
C THR A 359 11.54 -23.12 3.55
N GLN A 360 12.22 -21.97 3.50
CA GLN A 360 12.46 -21.25 2.24
C GLN A 360 13.20 -22.12 1.22
N TYR A 361 14.33 -22.72 1.61
CA TYR A 361 15.09 -23.59 0.72
C TYR A 361 14.26 -24.80 0.24
N ASN A 362 13.55 -25.47 1.14
CA ASN A 362 12.74 -26.64 0.80
C ASN A 362 11.60 -26.28 -0.17
N LEU A 363 10.91 -25.16 0.05
CA LEU A 363 9.86 -24.68 -0.87
C LEU A 363 10.42 -24.51 -2.28
N LEU A 364 11.55 -23.81 -2.44
CA LEU A 364 12.18 -23.57 -3.73
C LEU A 364 12.63 -24.88 -4.41
N LYS A 365 13.21 -25.79 -3.62
CA LYS A 365 13.65 -27.10 -4.10
C LYS A 365 12.48 -27.93 -4.63
N GLU A 366 11.39 -28.01 -3.88
CA GLU A 366 10.19 -28.76 -4.28
C GLU A 366 9.52 -28.13 -5.51
N CYS A 367 9.40 -26.79 -5.56
CA CYS A 367 8.90 -26.09 -6.73
C CYS A 367 9.73 -26.39 -7.99
N TYR A 368 11.05 -26.42 -7.87
CA TYR A 368 11.96 -26.78 -8.98
C TYR A 368 11.80 -28.24 -9.42
N ASN A 369 11.70 -29.16 -8.47
CA ASN A 369 11.59 -30.59 -8.72
C ASN A 369 10.20 -31.02 -9.21
N SER A 370 9.17 -30.18 -9.05
CA SER A 370 7.76 -30.46 -9.40
C SER A 370 7.50 -30.82 -10.87
N LYS A 371 8.45 -30.53 -11.77
CA LYS A 371 8.30 -30.63 -13.25
C LYS A 371 7.22 -29.72 -13.85
N ILE A 372 6.62 -28.81 -13.07
CA ILE A 372 5.66 -27.81 -13.54
C ILE A 372 6.40 -26.50 -13.82
N ASP A 373 6.38 -26.03 -15.07
CA ASP A 373 7.18 -24.86 -15.46
C ASP A 373 6.79 -23.58 -14.72
N ALA A 374 5.49 -23.39 -14.43
CA ALA A 374 5.03 -22.27 -13.61
C ALA A 374 5.62 -22.28 -12.19
N LEU A 375 5.78 -23.46 -11.59
CA LEU A 375 6.41 -23.59 -10.26
C LEU A 375 7.92 -23.37 -10.32
N LYS A 376 8.59 -23.76 -11.42
CA LYS A 376 10.00 -23.41 -11.62
C LYS A 376 10.20 -21.91 -11.74
N MET A 377 9.35 -21.22 -12.52
CA MET A 377 9.38 -19.75 -12.64
C MET A 377 9.12 -19.07 -11.29
N LEU A 378 8.21 -19.62 -10.49
CA LEU A 378 7.96 -19.14 -9.13
C LEU A 378 9.21 -19.32 -8.24
N ALA A 379 9.86 -20.48 -8.30
CA ALA A 379 11.09 -20.73 -7.55
C ALA A 379 12.22 -19.76 -7.95
N GLU A 380 12.40 -19.52 -9.25
CA GLU A 380 13.38 -18.54 -9.74
C GLU A 380 13.09 -17.14 -9.20
N SER A 381 11.85 -16.66 -9.37
CA SER A 381 11.42 -15.35 -8.89
C SER A 381 11.60 -15.17 -7.38
N LEU A 382 11.20 -16.17 -6.59
CA LEU A 382 11.35 -16.15 -5.14
C LEU A 382 12.82 -16.20 -4.72
N SER A 383 13.65 -17.01 -5.40
CA SER A 383 15.08 -17.15 -5.04
C SER A 383 15.86 -15.85 -5.13
N GLU A 384 15.51 -14.97 -6.06
CA GLU A 384 16.19 -13.68 -6.25
C GLU A 384 15.86 -12.68 -5.12
N ASN A 385 14.63 -12.72 -4.62
CA ASN A 385 14.08 -11.67 -3.77
C ASN A 385 13.91 -12.10 -2.30
N ILE A 386 13.49 -13.33 -2.02
CA ILE A 386 13.15 -13.78 -0.65
C ILE A 386 14.29 -13.64 0.39
N PRO A 387 15.60 -13.73 0.06
CA PRO A 387 16.66 -13.49 1.05
C PRO A 387 16.66 -12.08 1.64
N PHE A 388 16.12 -11.11 0.90
CA PHE A 388 16.19 -9.68 1.25
C PHE A 388 14.85 -9.12 1.75
N PHE A 389 13.82 -9.97 1.83
CA PHE A 389 12.44 -9.56 2.08
C PHE A 389 12.28 -8.78 3.40
N GLU A 390 12.70 -9.37 4.52
CA GLU A 390 12.57 -8.74 5.83
C GLU A 390 13.43 -7.47 5.93
N TYR A 391 14.64 -7.50 5.36
CA TYR A 391 15.56 -6.38 5.35
C TYR A 391 14.99 -5.18 4.58
N GLU A 392 14.59 -5.36 3.33
CA GLU A 392 14.15 -4.27 2.47
C GLU A 392 12.85 -3.63 2.98
N ILE A 393 11.91 -4.42 3.51
CA ILE A 393 10.70 -3.88 4.13
C ILE A 393 11.04 -3.10 5.41
N ASN A 394 11.95 -3.62 6.24
CA ASN A 394 12.36 -2.89 7.45
C ASN A 394 13.05 -1.56 7.13
N GLN A 395 13.86 -1.51 6.06
CA GLN A 395 14.59 -0.32 5.67
C GLN A 395 13.74 0.68 4.87
N ARG A 396 12.86 0.22 3.96
CA ARG A 396 12.13 1.08 3.00
C ARG A 396 10.63 1.17 3.26
N GLY A 397 10.09 0.37 4.18
CA GLY A 397 8.67 0.28 4.45
C GLY A 397 7.89 -0.12 3.20
N ALA A 398 6.83 0.62 2.89
CA ALA A 398 5.90 0.28 1.83
C ALA A 398 6.54 0.29 0.44
N LEU A 399 7.56 1.13 0.22
CA LEU A 399 8.30 1.16 -1.04
C LEU A 399 8.99 -0.17 -1.36
N GLY A 400 9.38 -0.94 -0.33
CA GLY A 400 10.05 -2.22 -0.52
C GLY A 400 9.14 -3.32 -1.06
N ILE A 401 7.81 -3.22 -0.89
CA ILE A 401 6.89 -4.36 -1.09
C ILE A 401 6.83 -4.82 -2.55
N SER A 402 6.80 -3.89 -3.50
CA SER A 402 6.61 -4.20 -4.91
C SER A 402 7.74 -5.05 -5.50
N GLN A 403 8.87 -5.17 -4.80
CA GLN A 403 10.00 -5.99 -5.23
C GLN A 403 9.81 -7.49 -4.96
N PHE A 404 8.91 -7.88 -4.05
CA PHE A 404 8.87 -9.25 -3.52
C PHE A 404 7.63 -10.05 -3.87
N CYS A 405 6.61 -9.40 -4.44
CA CYS A 405 5.28 -9.98 -4.56
C CYS A 405 4.94 -10.32 -6.03
N GLY A 406 3.69 -10.12 -6.45
CA GLY A 406 3.21 -10.49 -7.77
C GLY A 406 3.97 -9.86 -8.93
N ALA A 407 4.61 -8.70 -8.73
CA ALA A 407 5.39 -8.03 -9.76
C ALA A 407 6.64 -8.80 -10.20
N SER A 408 7.47 -9.24 -9.24
CA SER A 408 8.67 -10.00 -9.55
C SER A 408 8.33 -11.34 -10.20
N PHE A 409 7.22 -11.96 -9.79
CA PHE A 409 6.75 -13.19 -10.40
C PHE A 409 6.26 -12.98 -11.84
N ALA A 410 5.44 -11.94 -12.06
CA ALA A 410 5.00 -11.56 -13.40
C ALA A 410 6.19 -11.29 -14.32
N ALA A 411 7.18 -10.53 -13.83
CA ALA A 411 8.31 -10.14 -14.63
C ALA A 411 9.20 -11.33 -15.01
N GLN A 412 9.40 -12.29 -14.09
CA GLN A 412 10.10 -13.54 -14.40
C GLN A 412 9.40 -14.36 -15.50
N ILE A 413 8.07 -14.38 -15.55
CA ILE A 413 7.30 -15.04 -16.63
C ILE A 413 7.57 -14.39 -17.99
N TYR A 414 7.71 -13.07 -18.05
CA TYR A 414 8.04 -12.36 -19.29
C TYR A 414 9.51 -12.54 -19.66
N LYS A 415 10.41 -12.49 -18.68
CA LYS A 415 11.85 -12.70 -18.86
C LYS A 415 12.15 -14.07 -19.44
N SER A 416 11.43 -15.11 -19.01
CA SER A 416 11.54 -16.46 -19.59
C SER A 416 11.12 -16.53 -21.07
N ARG A 417 10.44 -15.50 -21.58
CA ARG A 417 10.04 -15.35 -23.00
C ARG A 417 10.92 -14.35 -23.75
N GLY A 418 11.99 -13.84 -23.11
CA GLY A 418 12.92 -12.88 -23.69
C GLY A 418 12.44 -11.43 -23.64
N LEU A 419 11.46 -11.09 -22.79
CA LEU A 419 10.96 -9.73 -22.59
C LEU A 419 11.25 -9.29 -21.15
N ASP A 420 11.92 -8.14 -20.99
CA ASP A 420 12.19 -7.56 -19.68
C ASP A 420 11.18 -6.44 -19.41
N TYR A 421 10.33 -6.66 -18.40
CA TYR A 421 9.32 -5.70 -17.94
C TYR A 421 9.40 -5.49 -16.42
N ASP A 422 10.58 -5.72 -15.81
CA ASP A 422 10.78 -5.64 -14.37
C ASP A 422 10.31 -4.26 -13.85
N ILE A 423 10.76 -3.18 -14.49
CA ILE A 423 10.46 -1.81 -14.05
C ILE A 423 8.96 -1.52 -14.17
N GLU A 424 8.35 -1.77 -15.34
CA GLU A 424 6.97 -1.43 -15.62
C GLU A 424 6.01 -2.18 -14.69
N LEU A 425 6.30 -3.46 -14.39
CA LEU A 425 5.49 -4.27 -13.49
C LEU A 425 5.68 -3.85 -12.03
N MET A 426 6.91 -3.59 -11.60
CA MET A 426 7.19 -3.17 -10.22
C MET A 426 6.60 -1.78 -9.91
N THR A 427 6.69 -0.82 -10.84
CA THR A 427 6.10 0.52 -10.62
C THR A 427 4.58 0.47 -10.59
N SER A 428 3.96 -0.28 -11.50
CA SER A 428 2.50 -0.45 -11.53
C SER A 428 1.99 -1.21 -10.29
N ALA A 429 2.77 -2.18 -9.79
CA ALA A 429 2.40 -2.97 -8.63
C ALA A 429 2.29 -2.16 -7.34
N MET A 430 3.15 -1.15 -7.14
CA MET A 430 3.14 -0.35 -5.91
C MET A 430 1.74 0.22 -5.61
N SER A 431 1.16 0.92 -6.59
CA SER A 431 -0.15 1.56 -6.41
C SER A 431 -1.27 0.55 -6.22
N LEU A 432 -1.23 -0.54 -6.99
CA LEU A 432 -2.21 -1.62 -6.90
C LEU A 432 -2.16 -2.31 -5.54
N GLU A 433 -0.97 -2.67 -5.07
CA GLU A 433 -0.75 -3.37 -3.80
C GLU A 433 -1.14 -2.48 -2.61
N PHE A 434 -0.78 -1.19 -2.63
CA PHE A 434 -1.24 -0.26 -1.60
C PHE A 434 -2.75 -0.15 -1.58
N SER A 435 -3.41 -0.17 -2.74
CA SER A 435 -4.88 -0.18 -2.80
C SER A 435 -5.48 -1.43 -2.16
N LEU A 436 -4.86 -2.61 -2.34
CA LEU A 436 -5.27 -3.85 -1.65
C LEU A 436 -5.14 -3.68 -0.12
N GLY A 437 -3.99 -3.16 0.33
CA GLY A 437 -3.72 -2.87 1.75
C GLY A 437 -4.65 -1.83 2.37
N LEU A 438 -5.15 -0.91 1.57
CA LEU A 438 -6.09 0.13 1.99
C LEU A 438 -7.54 -0.28 1.78
N GLY A 439 -7.83 -1.45 1.19
CA GLY A 439 -9.19 -1.84 0.81
C GLY A 439 -9.85 -0.83 -0.12
N ALA A 440 -9.10 -0.29 -1.09
CA ALA A 440 -9.50 0.78 -1.98
C ALA A 440 -9.44 0.38 -3.46
N HIS A 441 -10.32 0.98 -4.26
CA HIS A 441 -10.28 0.86 -5.72
C HIS A 441 -9.04 1.57 -6.28
N HIS A 442 -8.23 0.88 -7.08
CA HIS A 442 -7.08 1.48 -7.75
C HIS A 442 -7.48 2.01 -9.12
N PHE A 443 -7.07 3.24 -9.44
CA PHE A 443 -7.05 3.75 -10.82
C PHE A 443 -5.64 3.66 -11.40
N PRO A 444 -5.39 2.74 -12.35
CA PRO A 444 -4.13 2.70 -13.08
C PRO A 444 -3.94 4.00 -13.86
N PHE A 445 -2.72 4.54 -13.86
CA PHE A 445 -2.42 5.74 -14.64
C PHE A 445 -2.53 5.47 -16.15
N GLU A 446 -3.13 6.41 -16.88
CA GLU A 446 -3.26 6.33 -18.33
C GLU A 446 -3.11 7.73 -18.96
N HIS A 447 -2.11 7.89 -19.84
CA HIS A 447 -1.88 9.11 -20.60
C HIS A 447 -1.40 8.78 -22.03
N THR A 448 -1.35 9.78 -22.92
CA THR A 448 -0.76 9.62 -24.24
C THR A 448 0.73 9.29 -24.14
N GLY A 449 1.08 8.02 -24.37
CA GLY A 449 2.46 7.52 -24.40
C GLY A 449 2.83 6.52 -23.30
N TYR A 450 2.04 6.43 -22.22
CA TYR A 450 2.28 5.46 -21.14
C TYR A 450 0.96 5.08 -20.44
N SER A 451 0.82 3.79 -20.10
CA SER A 451 -0.36 3.25 -19.42
C SER A 451 0.00 2.09 -18.51
N GLU A 452 -0.45 2.15 -17.27
CA GLU A 452 -0.32 1.09 -16.28
C GLU A 452 -1.44 0.04 -16.40
N VAL A 453 -2.50 0.31 -17.19
CA VAL A 453 -3.73 -0.50 -17.25
C VAL A 453 -3.44 -1.98 -17.52
N ASN A 454 -2.58 -2.29 -18.48
CA ASN A 454 -2.27 -3.68 -18.83
C ASN A 454 -1.42 -4.36 -17.76
N ALA A 455 -0.44 -3.66 -17.19
CA ALA A 455 0.39 -4.16 -16.10
C ALA A 455 -0.49 -4.47 -14.87
N CYS A 456 -1.34 -3.52 -14.47
CA CYS A 456 -2.28 -3.70 -13.36
C CYS A 456 -3.27 -4.85 -13.61
N LYS A 457 -3.72 -5.09 -14.85
CA LYS A 457 -4.55 -6.27 -15.18
C LYS A 457 -3.83 -7.59 -14.95
N ILE A 458 -2.56 -7.69 -15.37
CA ILE A 458 -1.74 -8.89 -15.16
C ILE A 458 -1.57 -9.15 -13.65
N LEU A 459 -1.18 -8.11 -12.91
CA LEU A 459 -0.95 -8.19 -11.46
C LEU A 459 -2.24 -8.50 -10.70
N ASN A 460 -3.36 -7.89 -11.10
CA ASN A 460 -4.66 -8.19 -10.53
C ASN A 460 -5.05 -9.66 -10.77
N GLY A 461 -4.69 -10.23 -11.93
CA GLY A 461 -4.84 -11.66 -12.22
C GLY A 461 -4.04 -12.57 -11.28
N ILE A 462 -2.87 -12.12 -10.82
CA ILE A 462 -2.05 -12.86 -9.84
C ILE A 462 -2.70 -12.82 -8.45
N TYR A 463 -3.22 -11.66 -8.03
CA TYR A 463 -3.78 -11.48 -6.69
C TYR A 463 -5.23 -11.96 -6.55
N ASN A 464 -6.06 -11.81 -7.58
CA ASN A 464 -7.50 -12.07 -7.51
C ASN A 464 -7.96 -13.19 -8.47
N GLY A 465 -7.04 -13.80 -9.22
CA GLY A 465 -7.34 -14.74 -10.28
C GLY A 465 -7.79 -14.05 -11.58
N VAL A 466 -7.83 -14.81 -12.67
CA VAL A 466 -8.28 -14.30 -13.97
C VAL A 466 -9.80 -14.14 -13.97
N GLN A 467 -10.26 -12.91 -13.75
CA GLN A 467 -11.65 -12.54 -13.98
C GLN A 467 -11.81 -12.11 -15.45
N GLN A 468 -12.88 -12.56 -16.11
CA GLN A 468 -13.24 -12.01 -17.42
C GLN A 468 -13.54 -10.52 -17.22
N SER A 469 -12.73 -9.65 -17.81
CA SER A 469 -12.88 -8.20 -17.64
C SER A 469 -14.29 -7.78 -18.05
N GLN A 470 -15.10 -7.39 -17.05
CA GLN A 470 -16.29 -6.61 -17.31
C GLN A 470 -15.87 -5.16 -17.58
N ASN A 471 -16.76 -4.38 -18.19
CA ASN A 471 -16.52 -3.01 -18.65
C ASN A 471 -16.10 -2.05 -17.51
N GLU A 472 -14.83 -2.09 -17.12
CA GLU A 472 -14.26 -1.23 -16.08
C GLU A 472 -14.13 0.21 -16.59
N LEU A 473 -14.54 1.17 -15.76
CA LEU A 473 -14.46 2.60 -16.05
C LEU A 473 -12.99 3.03 -16.10
N ARG A 474 -12.53 3.57 -17.24
CA ARG A 474 -11.15 4.06 -17.38
C ARG A 474 -11.01 5.49 -16.88
N GLU A 475 -9.86 5.81 -16.27
CA GLU A 475 -9.57 7.14 -15.74
C GLU A 475 -9.74 8.25 -16.81
N MET A 476 -9.28 8.02 -18.05
CA MET A 476 -9.41 9.00 -19.14
C MET A 476 -10.86 9.30 -19.58
N GLU A 477 -11.80 8.38 -19.32
CA GLU A 477 -13.20 8.54 -19.75
C GLU A 477 -14.04 9.31 -18.72
N ILE A 478 -13.61 9.33 -17.45
CA ILE A 478 -14.40 9.82 -16.32
C ILE A 478 -14.82 11.27 -16.51
N GLN A 479 -13.87 12.15 -16.82
CA GLN A 479 -14.13 13.57 -17.00
C GLN A 479 -15.21 13.83 -18.08
N THR A 480 -15.05 13.17 -19.24
CA THR A 480 -15.96 13.33 -20.37
C THR A 480 -17.36 12.84 -20.02
N LEU A 481 -17.46 11.69 -19.34
CA LEU A 481 -18.74 11.11 -18.94
C LEU A 481 -19.41 11.95 -17.83
N LEU A 482 -18.66 12.41 -16.82
CA LEU A 482 -19.18 13.29 -15.76
C LEU A 482 -19.70 14.61 -16.32
N SER A 483 -18.97 15.23 -17.24
CA SER A 483 -19.39 16.47 -17.90
C SER A 483 -20.66 16.25 -18.75
N ASN A 484 -20.66 15.21 -19.60
CA ASN A 484 -21.78 14.96 -20.50
C ASN A 484 -23.05 14.46 -19.79
N ILE A 485 -22.91 13.68 -18.72
CA ILE A 485 -24.02 13.03 -18.02
C ILE A 485 -24.47 13.86 -16.82
N PHE A 486 -23.57 14.40 -16.00
CA PHE A 486 -23.92 15.08 -14.76
C PHE A 486 -23.64 16.59 -14.79
N THR A 487 -23.15 17.13 -15.91
CA THR A 487 -22.72 18.53 -16.04
C THR A 487 -21.66 18.94 -15.01
N ILE A 488 -20.89 17.96 -14.52
CA ILE A 488 -19.77 18.17 -13.60
C ILE A 488 -18.54 18.48 -14.45
N ASN A 489 -18.01 19.69 -14.29
CA ASN A 489 -16.83 20.16 -15.02
C ASN A 489 -15.74 20.65 -14.05
N ASN A 490 -14.60 21.07 -14.60
CA ASN A 490 -13.44 21.49 -13.83
C ASN A 490 -13.60 22.84 -13.12
N ASP A 491 -14.56 23.66 -13.53
CA ASP A 491 -14.72 25.05 -13.05
C ASP A 491 -15.66 25.16 -11.83
N MET A 492 -16.41 24.10 -11.52
CA MET A 492 -17.34 24.06 -10.39
C MET A 492 -16.62 24.12 -9.04
N ASP A 493 -17.20 24.74 -8.02
CA ASP A 493 -16.62 24.71 -6.66
C ASP A 493 -16.64 23.27 -6.10
N VAL A 494 -15.51 22.81 -5.56
CA VAL A 494 -15.37 21.41 -5.12
C VAL A 494 -16.15 21.12 -3.84
N LEU A 495 -16.33 22.12 -2.97
CA LEU A 495 -17.09 21.96 -1.72
C LEU A 495 -18.59 21.98 -2.01
N GLU A 496 -19.04 22.83 -2.93
CA GLU A 496 -20.42 22.84 -3.41
C GLU A 496 -20.78 21.52 -4.09
N LEU A 497 -19.90 21.01 -4.97
CA LEU A 497 -20.03 19.67 -5.55
C LEU A 497 -20.21 18.62 -4.46
N ASP A 498 -19.35 18.68 -3.44
CA ASP A 498 -19.38 17.72 -2.36
C ASP A 498 -20.71 17.76 -1.59
N ASP A 499 -21.17 18.96 -1.26
CA ASP A 499 -22.45 19.21 -0.57
C ASP A 499 -23.64 18.71 -1.40
N ILE A 500 -23.66 18.95 -2.71
CA ILE A 500 -24.71 18.45 -3.61
C ILE A 500 -24.70 16.92 -3.61
N LEU A 501 -23.55 16.31 -3.90
CA LEU A 501 -23.46 14.86 -4.02
C LEU A 501 -23.72 14.14 -2.69
N SER A 502 -23.51 14.80 -1.55
CA SER A 502 -23.80 14.24 -0.23
C SER A 502 -25.30 13.97 -0.02
N LYS A 503 -26.16 14.70 -0.73
CA LYS A 503 -27.62 14.54 -0.72
C LYS A 503 -28.07 13.32 -1.54
N TYR A 504 -27.23 12.84 -2.44
CA TYR A 504 -27.53 11.79 -3.40
C TYR A 504 -26.75 10.51 -3.11
N SER A 505 -27.24 9.37 -3.63
CA SER A 505 -26.50 8.11 -3.51
C SER A 505 -25.33 8.08 -4.49
N ARG A 506 -24.16 8.60 -4.07
CA ARG A 506 -22.92 8.62 -4.86
C ARG A 506 -22.54 7.25 -5.42
N ARG A 507 -22.86 6.18 -4.67
CA ARG A 507 -22.60 4.79 -5.06
C ARG A 507 -23.27 4.36 -6.36
N MET A 508 -24.32 5.06 -6.81
CA MET A 508 -24.97 4.79 -8.09
C MET A 508 -24.27 5.47 -9.27
N ILE A 509 -23.46 6.51 -9.04
CA ILE A 509 -22.79 7.27 -10.11
C ILE A 509 -21.86 6.35 -10.92
N PRO A 510 -20.95 5.55 -10.33
CA PRO A 510 -20.11 4.63 -11.09
C PRO A 510 -20.92 3.66 -11.97
N GLN A 511 -22.03 3.12 -11.45
CA GLN A 511 -22.91 2.21 -12.20
C GLN A 511 -23.53 2.91 -13.41
N ILE A 512 -23.96 4.15 -13.25
CA ILE A 512 -24.50 4.95 -14.36
C ILE A 512 -23.41 5.20 -15.40
N LEU A 513 -22.20 5.61 -14.99
CA LEU A 513 -21.12 5.88 -15.93
C LEU A 513 -20.70 4.63 -16.71
N GLN A 514 -20.69 3.45 -16.07
CA GLN A 514 -20.37 2.18 -16.72
C GLN A 514 -21.34 1.83 -17.87
N GLU A 515 -22.59 2.29 -17.83
CA GLU A 515 -23.51 2.10 -18.96
C GLU A 515 -23.08 2.86 -20.23
N TYR A 516 -22.23 3.89 -20.09
CA TYR A 516 -21.77 4.75 -21.17
C TYR A 516 -20.28 4.55 -21.49
N ALA A 517 -19.54 3.89 -20.61
CA ALA A 517 -18.14 3.52 -20.80
C ALA A 517 -17.98 2.59 -22.01
N HIS A 518 -16.86 2.70 -22.72
CA HIS A 518 -16.52 1.90 -23.91
C HIS A 518 -17.49 2.01 -25.11
N LEU A 519 -18.45 2.94 -25.10
CA LEU A 519 -19.25 3.26 -26.28
C LEU A 519 -18.40 4.02 -27.30
N THR A 520 -18.63 3.77 -28.58
CA THR A 520 -18.02 4.60 -29.63
C THR A 520 -18.50 6.06 -29.50
N PRO A 521 -17.73 7.06 -29.98
CA PRO A 521 -18.15 8.46 -29.90
C PRO A 521 -19.55 8.73 -30.49
N GLU A 522 -19.93 7.99 -31.53
CA GLU A 522 -21.24 8.08 -32.19
C GLU A 522 -22.36 7.50 -31.32
N GLU A 523 -22.16 6.29 -30.77
CA GLU A 523 -23.11 5.64 -29.86
C GLU A 523 -23.27 6.44 -28.56
N LEU A 524 -22.17 6.96 -28.02
CA LEU A 524 -22.17 7.81 -26.83
C LEU A 524 -23.00 9.07 -27.08
N SER A 525 -22.78 9.75 -28.22
CA SER A 525 -23.52 10.95 -28.60
C SER A 525 -25.02 10.67 -28.74
N PHE A 526 -25.39 9.55 -29.38
CA PHE A 526 -26.78 9.13 -29.51
C PHE A 526 -27.44 8.85 -28.14
N LYS A 527 -26.72 8.13 -27.26
CA LYS A 527 -27.23 7.79 -25.93
C LYS A 527 -27.39 9.03 -25.04
N ILE A 528 -26.44 9.97 -25.10
CA ILE A 528 -26.54 11.28 -24.42
C ILE A 528 -27.74 12.08 -24.96
N TYR A 529 -27.95 12.08 -26.28
CA TYR A 529 -29.12 12.74 -26.88
C TYR A 529 -30.44 12.14 -26.36
N SER A 530 -30.53 10.81 -26.27
CA SER A 530 -31.69 10.12 -25.69
C SER A 530 -31.90 10.51 -24.23
N LEU A 531 -30.84 10.49 -23.43
CA LEU A 531 -30.88 10.91 -22.03
C LEU A 531 -31.42 12.35 -21.87
N ASN A 532 -30.91 13.29 -22.66
CA ASN A 532 -31.37 14.68 -22.65
C ASN A 532 -32.84 14.83 -23.06
N LYS A 533 -33.31 14.01 -24.02
CA LYS A 533 -34.72 13.97 -24.43
C LYS A 533 -35.61 13.46 -23.30
N ASP A 534 -35.17 12.42 -22.59
CA ASP A 534 -35.90 11.87 -21.45
C ASP A 534 -35.95 12.84 -20.27
N ILE A 535 -34.86 13.58 -20.00
CA ILE A 535 -34.83 14.65 -18.99
C ILE A 535 -35.85 15.75 -19.33
N LYS A 536 -35.90 16.21 -20.59
CA LYS A 536 -36.92 17.19 -21.03
C LYS A 536 -38.34 16.63 -20.91
N ALA A 537 -38.54 15.34 -21.15
CA ALA A 537 -39.83 14.69 -20.95
C ALA A 537 -40.23 14.65 -19.47
N ILE A 538 -39.29 14.40 -18.56
CA ILE A 538 -39.50 14.49 -17.10
C ILE A 538 -39.97 15.90 -16.72
N GLU A 539 -39.27 16.94 -17.17
CA GLU A 539 -39.61 18.34 -16.86
C GLU A 539 -41.02 18.70 -17.35
N LYS A 540 -41.35 18.32 -18.59
CA LYS A 540 -42.70 18.53 -19.15
C LYS A 540 -43.78 17.75 -18.40
N ARG A 541 -43.51 16.50 -17.99
CA ARG A 541 -44.44 15.70 -17.18
C ARG A 541 -44.63 16.29 -15.79
N LYS A 542 -43.57 16.77 -15.13
CA LYS A 542 -43.65 17.48 -13.84
C LYS A 542 -44.47 18.77 -13.95
N GLN A 543 -44.28 19.57 -15.00
CA GLN A 543 -45.08 20.77 -15.28
C GLN A 543 -46.55 20.43 -15.53
N ASN A 544 -46.83 19.40 -16.34
CA ASN A 544 -48.20 18.97 -16.57
C ASN A 544 -48.87 18.46 -15.28
N LEU A 545 -48.14 17.73 -14.44
CA LEU A 545 -48.62 17.28 -13.14
C LEU A 545 -48.88 18.45 -12.19
N SER A 546 -48.02 19.48 -12.14
CA SER A 546 -48.28 20.66 -11.30
C SER A 546 -49.47 21.50 -11.79
N ILE A 547 -49.69 21.57 -13.10
CA ILE A 547 -50.89 22.20 -13.70
C ILE A 547 -52.16 21.39 -13.36
N LEU A 548 -52.09 20.06 -13.43
CA LEU A 548 -53.19 19.18 -13.00
C LEU A 548 -53.47 19.29 -11.49
N ASP A 549 -52.43 19.51 -10.68
CA ASP A 549 -52.50 19.70 -9.22
C ASP A 549 -53.13 21.06 -8.84
N LEU A 550 -52.91 22.12 -9.64
CA LEU A 550 -53.58 23.42 -9.51
C LEU A 550 -55.08 23.38 -9.85
N SER A 551 -55.52 22.37 -10.61
CA SER A 551 -56.94 22.20 -10.98
C SER A 551 -57.79 21.46 -9.94
N GLY A 552 -57.21 21.10 -8.79
CA GLY A 552 -57.92 20.67 -7.57
C GLY A 552 -58.64 19.32 -7.60
N PHE A 553 -58.96 18.74 -8.77
CA PHE A 553 -59.81 17.54 -8.85
C PHE A 553 -59.46 16.53 -9.98
N ALA A 554 -58.42 16.76 -10.78
CA ALA A 554 -58.18 15.96 -11.99
C ALA A 554 -57.63 14.51 -11.82
N PRO A 555 -56.75 14.16 -10.84
CA PRO A 555 -56.09 12.85 -10.82
C PRO A 555 -57.02 11.68 -10.52
N ALA A 556 -58.00 11.85 -9.62
CA ALA A 556 -58.99 10.82 -9.32
C ALA A 556 -59.91 10.54 -10.54
N VAL A 557 -60.23 11.59 -11.30
CA VAL A 557 -61.04 11.48 -12.52
C VAL A 557 -60.23 10.85 -13.66
N ALA A 558 -58.96 11.23 -13.83
CA ALA A 558 -58.09 10.65 -14.84
C ALA A 558 -57.75 9.17 -14.56
N GLY A 559 -57.52 8.81 -13.30
CA GLY A 559 -57.31 7.42 -12.85
C GLY A 559 -58.55 6.56 -13.08
N ALA A 560 -59.73 7.05 -12.69
CA ALA A 560 -61.00 6.36 -12.93
C ALA A 560 -61.32 6.18 -14.42
N VAL A 561 -61.00 7.17 -15.27
CA VAL A 561 -61.21 7.09 -16.73
C VAL A 561 -60.25 6.11 -17.40
N MET A 562 -59.01 5.98 -16.92
CA MET A 562 -58.04 5.02 -17.46
C MET A 562 -58.34 3.58 -17.03
N GLU A 563 -58.84 3.39 -15.81
CA GLU A 563 -59.32 2.08 -15.32
C GLU A 563 -60.60 1.64 -16.07
N TYR A 564 -61.51 2.58 -16.35
CA TYR A 564 -62.66 2.37 -17.23
C TYR A 564 -62.27 1.98 -18.67
N LYS A 565 -61.09 2.40 -19.13
CA LYS A 565 -60.53 2.04 -20.45
C LYS A 565 -59.70 0.75 -20.46
N GLY A 566 -59.74 -0.05 -19.40
CA GLY A 566 -59.19 -1.41 -19.38
C GLY A 566 -57.72 -1.53 -18.97
N LEU A 567 -57.09 -0.45 -18.47
CA LEU A 567 -55.75 -0.49 -17.90
C LEU A 567 -55.84 -0.80 -16.40
N SER A 568 -55.77 -2.08 -16.02
CA SER A 568 -55.86 -2.49 -14.60
C SER A 568 -54.70 -1.89 -13.79
N GLY A 569 -55.00 -1.17 -12.70
CA GLY A 569 -54.01 -0.54 -11.82
C GLY A 569 -53.74 0.94 -12.08
N ALA A 570 -54.33 1.53 -13.14
CA ALA A 570 -54.14 2.95 -13.47
C ALA A 570 -54.71 3.92 -12.42
N GLY A 571 -55.75 3.50 -11.66
CA GLY A 571 -56.31 4.28 -10.55
C GLY A 571 -55.33 4.46 -9.39
N TYR A 572 -54.58 3.41 -9.04
CA TYR A 572 -53.55 3.47 -8.00
C TYR A 572 -52.33 4.30 -8.43
N ILE A 573 -51.92 4.20 -9.70
CA ILE A 573 -50.82 4.99 -10.26
C ILE A 573 -51.17 6.50 -10.26
N ALA A 574 -52.43 6.85 -10.50
CA ALA A 574 -52.89 8.24 -10.47
C ALA A 574 -52.91 8.87 -9.05
N LEU A 575 -52.92 8.05 -8.00
CA LEU A 575 -52.87 8.50 -6.59
C LEU A 575 -51.44 8.66 -6.06
N LEU A 576 -50.44 8.04 -6.69
CA LEU A 576 -49.03 8.11 -6.29
C LEU A 576 -48.49 9.56 -6.18
N PRO A 577 -48.76 10.50 -7.12
CA PRO A 577 -48.33 11.89 -6.97
C PRO A 577 -48.83 12.58 -5.69
N TRP A 578 -50.04 12.22 -5.24
CA TRP A 578 -50.67 12.84 -4.06
C TRP A 578 -50.14 12.25 -2.76
N THR A 579 -49.93 10.93 -2.70
CA THR A 579 -49.23 10.31 -1.57
C THR A 579 -47.81 10.85 -1.43
N PHE A 580 -47.12 11.11 -2.55
CA PHE A 580 -45.81 11.77 -2.55
C PHE A 580 -45.82 13.18 -1.98
N LYS A 581 -46.82 14.00 -2.33
CA LYS A 581 -46.98 15.35 -1.81
C LYS A 581 -47.37 15.34 -0.34
N LEU A 582 -48.25 14.43 0.07
CA LEU A 582 -48.62 14.24 1.47
C LEU A 582 -47.41 13.83 2.31
N LEU A 583 -46.58 12.91 1.80
CA LEU A 583 -45.32 12.53 2.43
C LEU A 583 -44.34 13.71 2.48
N LYS A 584 -44.21 14.51 1.41
CA LYS A 584 -43.39 15.74 1.39
C LYS A 584 -43.82 16.78 2.41
N VAL A 585 -45.12 16.97 2.60
CA VAL A 585 -45.66 17.98 3.52
C VAL A 585 -45.65 17.49 4.97
N THR A 586 -45.81 16.18 5.19
CA THR A 586 -45.89 15.59 6.54
C THR A 586 -44.53 15.17 7.12
N THR A 587 -43.52 14.96 6.26
CA THR A 587 -42.16 14.61 6.69
C THR A 587 -41.20 15.74 6.36
N ASN A 588 -40.83 16.55 7.37
CA ASN A 588 -39.80 17.59 7.27
C ASN A 588 -38.36 17.03 7.11
N ASN A 589 -38.22 15.74 6.77
CA ASN A 589 -36.96 15.02 6.77
C ASN A 589 -36.45 14.85 5.33
N SER A 590 -35.42 15.61 4.96
CA SER A 590 -34.76 15.58 3.64
C SER A 590 -34.23 14.19 3.24
N ASN A 591 -33.93 13.34 4.23
CA ASN A 591 -33.35 12.01 4.02
C ASN A 591 -34.33 10.96 3.44
N ILE A 592 -35.64 11.22 3.41
CA ILE A 592 -36.61 10.30 2.79
C ILE A 592 -36.59 10.43 1.26
N PHE A 593 -36.24 11.61 0.73
CA PHE A 593 -36.24 11.91 -0.72
C PHE A 593 -35.01 11.38 -1.46
N SER A 594 -33.96 10.99 -0.73
CA SER A 594 -32.78 10.29 -1.22
C SER A 594 -32.88 8.77 -1.09
N ASN A 595 -33.99 8.24 -0.55
CA ASN A 595 -34.22 6.81 -0.38
C ASN A 595 -34.53 6.11 -1.73
N GLU A 596 -33.96 4.94 -1.91
CA GLU A 596 -34.11 4.06 -3.08
C GLU A 596 -35.58 3.74 -3.41
N THR A 597 -36.39 3.49 -2.37
CA THR A 597 -37.83 3.22 -2.51
C THR A 597 -38.59 4.41 -3.11
N PHE A 598 -38.25 5.63 -2.69
CA PHE A 598 -38.87 6.85 -3.17
C PHE A 598 -38.51 7.13 -4.63
N SER A 599 -37.24 6.91 -5.01
CA SER A 599 -36.78 7.07 -6.39
C SER A 599 -37.42 6.06 -7.34
N ASN A 600 -37.65 4.81 -6.89
CA ASN A 600 -38.36 3.79 -7.66
C ASN A 600 -39.83 4.18 -7.92
N LEU A 601 -40.50 4.69 -6.89
CA LEU A 601 -41.90 5.13 -7.01
C LEU A 601 -42.03 6.38 -7.91
N GLU A 602 -41.06 7.30 -7.87
CA GLU A 602 -41.03 8.48 -8.74
C GLU A 602 -40.76 8.06 -10.20
N ALA A 603 -39.90 7.06 -10.42
CA ALA A 603 -39.65 6.44 -11.71
C ALA A 603 -40.89 5.82 -12.34
N LEU A 604 -41.68 5.10 -11.55
CA LEU A 604 -42.96 4.54 -11.97
C LEU A 604 -43.96 5.63 -12.32
N THR A 605 -44.06 6.67 -11.49
CA THR A 605 -45.01 7.78 -11.68
C THR A 605 -44.68 8.60 -12.93
N LEU A 606 -43.39 8.83 -13.18
CA LEU A 606 -42.92 9.59 -14.34
C LEU A 606 -42.66 8.71 -15.55
N ASN A 607 -42.88 7.39 -15.49
CA ASN A 607 -42.58 6.40 -16.53
C ASN A 607 -41.22 6.64 -17.20
N THR A 608 -40.16 6.68 -16.38
CA THR A 608 -38.78 6.97 -16.83
C THR A 608 -37.80 6.11 -16.03
N PRO A 609 -36.68 5.65 -16.61
CA PRO A 609 -35.68 4.88 -15.87
C PRO A 609 -35.17 5.64 -14.63
N ARG A 610 -34.90 4.89 -13.56
CA ARG A 610 -34.41 5.42 -12.28
C ARG A 610 -33.13 6.24 -12.45
N ASN A 611 -32.18 5.75 -13.24
CA ASN A 611 -30.89 6.40 -13.46
C ASN A 611 -31.06 7.79 -14.09
N THR A 612 -31.99 7.94 -15.04
CA THR A 612 -32.33 9.23 -15.66
C THR A 612 -32.91 10.23 -14.66
N ILE A 613 -33.68 9.78 -13.66
CA ILE A 613 -34.25 10.65 -12.62
C ILE A 613 -33.17 11.11 -11.65
N LEU A 614 -32.25 10.22 -11.28
CA LEU A 614 -31.10 10.59 -10.45
C LEU A 614 -30.23 11.62 -11.16
N VAL A 615 -29.91 11.40 -12.45
CA VAL A 615 -29.19 12.36 -13.29
C VAL A 615 -29.91 13.71 -13.33
N HIS A 616 -31.22 13.72 -13.56
CA HIS A 616 -32.01 14.94 -13.59
C HIS A 616 -31.95 15.70 -12.26
N LYS A 617 -32.12 15.02 -11.12
CA LYS A 617 -32.05 15.66 -9.78
C LYS A 617 -30.68 16.29 -9.52
N ILE A 618 -29.62 15.55 -9.80
CA ILE A 618 -28.25 16.04 -9.65
C ILE A 618 -28.06 17.30 -10.51
N ARG A 619 -28.41 17.24 -11.81
CA ARG A 619 -28.30 18.41 -12.71
C ARG A 619 -29.13 19.62 -12.28
N GLN A 620 -30.25 19.42 -11.58
CA GLN A 620 -31.08 20.53 -11.09
C GLN A 620 -30.43 21.27 -9.91
N ASP A 621 -29.70 20.55 -9.07
CA ASP A 621 -29.01 21.12 -7.90
C ASP A 621 -27.61 21.64 -8.24
N MET A 622 -27.05 21.28 -9.41
CA MET A 622 -25.78 21.80 -9.88
C MET A 622 -25.89 23.29 -10.25
N PRO A 623 -24.90 24.12 -9.86
CA PRO A 623 -24.82 25.50 -10.30
C PRO A 623 -24.68 25.56 -11.84
N LYS A 624 -25.29 26.57 -12.45
CA LYS A 624 -25.31 26.77 -13.90
C LYS A 624 -24.13 27.56 -14.42
#